data_AF-A0A6G6Y4Y9-F1
#
_entry.id   AF-A0A6G6Y4Y9-F1
#
_cell.length_a   1.000
_cell.length_b   1.000
_cell.length_c   1.000
_cell.angle_alpha   90.00
_cell.angle_beta   90.00
_cell.angle_gamma   90.00
#
_symmetry.space_group_name_H-M   'P 1'
#
loop_
_entity.id
_entity.type
_entity.pdbx_description
1 polymer ?
#
loop_
_entity_poly.entity_id
_entity_poly.type
_entity_poly.pdbx_seq_one_letter_code
_entity_poly.pdbx_strand_id
1 'polypeptide(L)'
;MTRRSFSDVDAVARADERCAVTALAEKRAGQIAAQADAGRIGREEADFAARQVRAFAQDVMTGLHRDGADGPKLREALRRMVAQADARDARDARERRNR
;
A
#
# COMPACT_ATOMS: atom_id res chain seq x y z
N MET A 1 28.91 -9.55 -10.18
CA MET A 1 27.48 -9.30 -10.43
C MET A 1 26.72 -10.58 -10.10
N THR A 2 26.08 -10.67 -8.94
CA THR A 2 25.37 -11.89 -8.52
C THR A 2 24.07 -12.00 -9.32
N ARG A 3 23.89 -13.08 -10.09
CA ARG A 3 22.68 -13.33 -10.88
C ARG A 3 21.49 -13.50 -9.93
N ARG A 4 20.43 -12.71 -10.09
CA ARG A 4 19.17 -12.90 -9.35
C ARG A 4 18.52 -14.21 -9.80
N SER A 5 18.01 -14.99 -8.86
CA SER A 5 17.24 -16.19 -9.18
C SER A 5 15.82 -15.82 -9.62
N PHE A 6 15.15 -16.68 -10.41
CA PHE A 6 13.74 -16.49 -10.78
C PHE A 6 12.83 -16.33 -9.54
N SER A 7 13.17 -17.03 -8.46
CA SER A 7 12.49 -16.90 -7.17
C SER A 7 12.65 -15.50 -6.54
N ASP A 8 13.76 -14.81 -6.75
CA ASP A 8 13.94 -13.44 -6.27
C ASP A 8 13.12 -12.45 -7.11
N VAL A 9 13.03 -12.69 -8.42
CA VAL A 9 12.21 -11.86 -9.32
C VAL A 9 10.73 -11.99 -8.98
N ASP A 10 10.23 -13.22 -8.78
CA ASP A 10 8.82 -13.45 -8.38
C ASP A 10 8.51 -12.82 -7.01
N ALA A 11 9.42 -12.94 -6.04
CA ALA A 11 9.24 -12.32 -4.72
C ALA A 11 9.15 -10.78 -4.80
N VAL A 12 9.98 -10.15 -5.64
CA VAL A 12 9.92 -8.69 -5.85
C VAL A 12 8.65 -8.28 -6.58
N ALA A 13 8.25 -9.01 -7.63
CA ALA A 13 7.03 -8.71 -8.37
C ALA A 13 5.77 -8.78 -7.49
N ARG A 14 5.67 -9.81 -6.62
CA ARG A 14 4.57 -9.95 -5.67
C ARG A 14 4.59 -8.87 -4.58
N ALA A 15 5.78 -8.45 -4.15
CA ALA A 15 5.90 -7.35 -3.20
C ALA A 15 5.44 -6.02 -3.84
N ASP A 16 5.83 -5.77 -5.09
CA ASP A 16 5.44 -4.59 -5.85
C ASP A 16 3.92 -4.51 -6.05
N GLU A 17 3.29 -5.63 -6.45
CA GLU A 17 1.84 -5.71 -6.59
C GLU A 17 1.12 -5.30 -5.29
N ARG A 18 1.57 -5.79 -4.13
CA ARG A 18 0.95 -5.47 -2.83
C ARG A 18 1.16 -4.01 -2.43
N CYS A 19 2.36 -3.48 -2.64
CA CYS A 19 2.64 -2.06 -2.43
C CYS A 19 1.75 -1.19 -3.34
N ALA A 20 1.56 -1.58 -4.60
CA ALA A 20 0.70 -0.87 -5.54
C ALA A 20 -0.78 -0.92 -5.13
N VAL A 21 -1.28 -2.06 -4.65
CA VAL A 21 -2.64 -2.18 -4.11
C VAL A 21 -2.85 -1.24 -2.92
N THR A 22 -1.88 -1.18 -2.01
CA THR A 22 -1.93 -0.30 -0.84
C THR A 22 -1.97 1.18 -1.25
N ALA A 23 -1.10 1.59 -2.18
CA ALA A 23 -1.10 2.94 -2.70
C ALA A 23 -2.41 3.31 -3.42
N LEU A 24 -2.97 2.38 -4.20
CA LEU A 24 -4.26 2.56 -4.85
C LEU A 24 -5.39 2.70 -3.81
N ALA A 25 -5.40 1.87 -2.77
CA ALA A 25 -6.39 1.91 -1.70
C ALA A 25 -6.39 3.25 -0.97
N GLU A 26 -5.22 3.79 -0.60
CA GLU A 26 -5.13 5.13 0.02
C GLU A 26 -5.63 6.23 -0.91
N LYS A 27 -5.27 6.17 -2.20
CA LYS A 27 -5.80 7.11 -3.20
C LYS A 27 -7.33 7.04 -3.29
N ARG A 28 -7.91 5.83 -3.27
CA ARG A 28 -9.37 5.63 -3.30
C ARG A 28 -10.04 6.13 -2.02
N ALA A 29 -9.46 5.88 -0.86
CA ALA A 29 -9.94 6.43 0.41
C ALA A 29 -9.95 7.96 0.40
N GLY A 30 -8.90 8.61 -0.12
CA GLY A 30 -8.85 10.06 -0.30
C GLY A 30 -9.92 10.58 -1.28
N GLN A 31 -10.17 9.87 -2.38
CA GLN A 31 -11.24 10.21 -3.31
C GLN A 31 -12.63 10.12 -2.68
N ILE A 32 -12.88 9.10 -1.86
CA ILE A 32 -14.14 8.92 -1.11
C ILE A 32 -14.34 10.10 -0.14
N ALA A 33 -13.31 10.47 0.62
CA ALA A 33 -13.36 11.63 1.51
C ALA A 33 -13.70 12.92 0.74
N ALA A 34 -13.06 13.13 -0.42
CA ALA A 34 -13.36 14.29 -1.26
C ALA A 34 -14.80 14.31 -1.81
N GLN A 35 -15.43 13.15 -2.06
CA GLN A 35 -16.85 13.10 -2.42
C GLN A 35 -17.75 13.52 -1.26
N ALA A 36 -17.39 13.16 -0.03
CA ALA A 36 -18.11 13.59 1.16
C ALA A 36 -17.97 15.09 1.41
N ASP A 37 -16.74 15.63 1.28
CA ASP A 37 -16.48 17.07 1.40
C ASP A 37 -17.24 17.87 0.33
N ALA A 38 -17.46 17.28 -0.85
CA ALA A 38 -18.28 17.85 -1.93
C ALA A 38 -19.79 17.64 -1.75
N GLY A 39 -20.24 17.02 -0.64
CA GLY A 39 -21.65 16.77 -0.34
C GLY A 39 -22.34 15.74 -1.25
N ARG A 40 -21.58 14.90 -1.97
CA ARG A 40 -22.16 13.91 -2.90
C ARG A 40 -22.56 12.60 -2.22
N ILE A 41 -21.99 12.31 -1.06
CA ILE A 41 -22.29 11.16 -0.20
C ILE A 41 -22.26 11.59 1.27
N GLY A 42 -22.90 10.82 2.15
CA GLY A 42 -22.87 11.08 3.59
C GLY A 42 -21.47 10.91 4.19
N ARG A 43 -21.11 11.72 5.19
CA ARG A 43 -19.80 11.61 5.86
C ARG A 43 -19.59 10.25 6.51
N GLU A 44 -20.61 9.73 7.18
CA GLU A 44 -20.55 8.41 7.83
C GLU A 44 -20.37 7.27 6.81
N GLU A 45 -21.07 7.35 5.68
CA GLU A 45 -20.96 6.39 4.58
C GLU A 45 -19.56 6.42 3.95
N ALA A 46 -19.02 7.62 3.75
CA ALA A 46 -17.68 7.82 3.23
C ALA A 46 -16.61 7.26 4.17
N ASP A 47 -16.74 7.52 5.48
CA ASP A 47 -15.82 7.01 6.48
C ASP A 47 -15.89 5.48 6.57
N PHE A 48 -17.08 4.90 6.48
CA PHE A 48 -17.24 3.45 6.42
C PHE A 48 -16.58 2.86 5.17
N ALA A 49 -16.87 3.39 3.99
CA ALA A 49 -16.30 2.89 2.73
C ALA A 49 -14.76 3.03 2.71
N ALA A 50 -14.22 4.15 3.18
CA ALA A 50 -12.77 4.36 3.28
C ALA A 50 -12.11 3.36 4.24
N ARG A 51 -12.74 3.05 5.38
CA ARG A 51 -12.25 2.00 6.30
C ARG A 51 -12.22 0.62 5.64
N GLN A 52 -13.27 0.25 4.91
CA GLN A 52 -13.33 -1.06 4.22
C GLN A 52 -12.23 -1.18 3.15
N VAL A 53 -12.00 -0.12 2.39
CA VAL A 53 -10.93 -0.09 1.37
C VAL A 53 -9.55 -0.26 1.99
N ARG A 54 -9.28 0.40 3.13
CA ARG A 54 -8.00 0.25 3.86
C ARG A 54 -7.84 -1.12 4.48
N ALA A 55 -8.90 -1.68 5.07
CA ALA A 55 -8.88 -3.02 5.65
C ALA A 55 -8.52 -4.08 4.59
N PHE A 56 -9.15 -4.01 3.41
CA PHE A 56 -8.82 -4.89 2.29
C PHE A 56 -7.34 -4.78 1.88
N ALA A 57 -6.78 -3.57 1.79
CA ALA A 57 -5.37 -3.39 1.46
C ALA A 57 -4.44 -3.98 2.52
N GLN A 58 -4.82 -3.90 3.80
CA GLN A 58 -4.07 -4.50 4.90
C GLN A 58 -4.07 -6.04 4.82
N ASP A 59 -5.20 -6.65 4.45
CA ASP A 59 -5.30 -8.10 4.21
C ASP A 59 -4.43 -8.55 3.02
N VAL A 60 -4.31 -7.68 2.01
CA VAL A 60 -3.40 -7.87 0.88
C VAL A 60 -1.93 -7.85 1.33
N MET A 61 -1.55 -6.89 2.17
CA MET A 61 -0.18 -6.74 2.68
C MET A 61 0.26 -7.91 3.56
N THR A 62 -0.64 -8.38 4.43
CA THR A 62 -0.36 -9.44 5.41
C THR A 62 -0.43 -10.85 4.83
N GLY A 63 -0.91 -11.00 3.58
CA GLY A 63 -1.10 -12.30 2.96
C GLY A 63 -2.37 -13.02 3.41
N LEU A 64 -3.20 -12.41 4.26
CA LEU A 64 -4.47 -12.98 4.74
C LEU A 64 -5.51 -13.19 3.62
N HIS A 65 -5.30 -12.58 2.46
CA HIS A 65 -6.09 -12.79 1.23
C HIS A 65 -5.72 -14.07 0.45
N ARG A 66 -4.68 -14.83 0.86
CA ARG A 66 -4.20 -16.02 0.14
C ARG A 66 -4.18 -17.26 1.05
N ASP A 67 -4.48 -18.41 0.45
CA ASP A 67 -4.31 -19.74 1.07
C ASP A 67 -2.81 -20.08 1.21
N GLY A 68 -2.16 -19.54 2.24
CA GLY A 68 -0.81 -19.92 2.62
C GLY A 68 0.07 -18.76 3.10
N ALA A 69 0.98 -19.07 4.04
CA ALA A 69 1.92 -18.09 4.58
C ALA A 69 2.97 -17.66 3.54
N ASP A 70 3.32 -16.37 3.52
CA ASP A 70 4.34 -15.84 2.62
C ASP A 70 5.71 -16.49 2.82
N GLY A 71 6.42 -16.74 1.72
CA GLY A 71 7.82 -17.15 1.77
C GLY A 71 8.74 -16.05 2.32
N PRO A 72 9.92 -16.40 2.88
CA PRO A 72 10.82 -15.44 3.52
C PRO A 72 11.30 -14.33 2.56
N LYS A 73 11.53 -14.66 1.28
CA LYS A 73 11.96 -13.69 0.25
C LYS A 73 10.91 -12.61 -0.04
N LEU A 74 9.63 -12.99 -0.08
CA LEU A 74 8.53 -12.05 -0.29
C LEU A 74 8.39 -11.11 0.91
N ARG A 75 8.46 -11.63 2.13
CA ARG A 75 8.43 -10.81 3.36
C ARG A 75 9.58 -9.81 3.41
N GLU A 76 10.78 -10.23 3.02
CA GLU A 76 11.94 -9.34 2.96
C GLU A 76 11.78 -8.25 1.89
N ALA A 77 11.31 -8.61 0.68
CA ALA A 77 11.03 -7.66 -0.38
C ALA A 77 9.98 -6.62 0.06
N LEU A 78 8.87 -7.06 0.67
CA LEU A 78 7.84 -6.17 1.21
C LEU A 78 8.40 -5.18 2.24
N ARG A 79 9.16 -5.66 3.23
CA ARG A 79 9.76 -4.77 4.24
C ARG A 79 10.66 -3.71 3.62
N ARG A 80 11.48 -4.10 2.63
CA ARG A 80 12.36 -3.16 1.93
C ARG A 80 11.57 -2.12 1.15
N MET A 81 10.52 -2.52 0.45
CA MET A 81 9.69 -1.62 -0.36
C MET A 81 8.88 -0.65 0.51
N VAL A 82 8.31 -1.12 1.62
CA VAL A 82 7.62 -0.27 2.61
C VAL A 82 8.60 0.75 3.20
N ALA A 83 9.77 0.32 3.66
CA ALA A 83 10.78 1.24 4.21
C ALA A 83 11.24 2.29 3.18
N GLN A 84 11.33 1.92 1.89
CA GLN A 84 11.65 2.85 0.82
C GLN A 84 10.53 3.86 0.57
N ALA A 85 9.27 3.42 0.61
CA ALA A 85 8.11 4.30 0.49
C ALA A 85 8.07 5.31 1.66
N ASP A 86 8.22 4.83 2.89
CA ASP A 86 8.23 5.68 4.10
C ASP A 86 9.37 6.72 4.06
N ALA A 87 10.56 6.30 3.63
CA ALA A 87 11.70 7.20 3.49
C ALA A 87 11.47 8.28 2.42
N ARG A 88 10.81 7.92 1.31
CA ARG A 88 10.43 8.85 0.25
C ARG A 88 9.41 9.86 0.75
N ASP A 89 8.37 9.41 1.43
CA ASP A 89 7.33 10.28 1.97
C ASP A 89 7.88 11.25 3.02
N ALA A 90 8.78 10.77 3.89
CA ALA A 90 9.47 11.61 4.88
C ALA A 90 10.34 12.68 4.22
N ARG A 91 11.01 12.36 3.10
CA ARG A 91 11.79 13.31 2.32
C ARG A 91 10.89 14.37 1.68
N ASP A 92 9.82 13.95 1.01
CA ASP A 92 8.89 14.85 0.34
C ASP A 92 8.22 15.82 1.35
N ALA A 93 7.91 15.33 2.56
CA ALA A 93 7.38 16.16 3.65
C ALA A 93 8.39 17.22 4.14
N ARG A 94 9.68 16.89 4.22
CA ARG A 94 10.74 17.85 4.58
C ARG A 94 10.91 18.92 3.51
N GLU A 95 10.88 18.52 2.23
CA GLU A 95 11.01 19.46 1.11
C GLU A 95 9.82 20.45 1.06
N ARG A 96 8.61 20.02 1.42
CA ARG A 96 7.44 20.92 1.54
C ARG A 96 7.52 21.90 2.70
N ARG A 97 8.14 21.51 3.83
CA ARG A 97 8.28 22.38 5.01
C ARG A 97 9.30 23.51 4.79
N ASN A 98 10.27 23.30 3.90
CA ASN A 98 11.33 24.26 3.61
C ASN A 98 10.99 25.21 2.45
N ARG A 99 9.75 25.20 1.97
CA ARG A 99 9.21 26.13 0.96
C ARG A 99 8.19 27.05 1.63
#